data_AF-A0A6A0HKD3-F1
#
_entry.id   AF-A0A6A0HKD3-F1
#
_cell.length_a   1.000
_cell.length_b   1.000
_cell.length_c   1.000
_cell.angle_alpha   90.00
_cell.angle_beta   90.00
_cell.angle_gamma   90.00
#
_symmetry.space_group_name_H-M   'P 1'
#
loop_
_entity.id
_entity.type
_entity.pdbx_description
1 polymer ?
#
loop_
_entity_poly.entity_id
_entity_poly.type
_entity_poly.pdbx_seq_one_letter_code
_entity_poly.pdbx_strand_id
1 'polypeptide(L)'
;MKRWGRQRGSVYLGDQKVPLQVPRVRNLEAQQEIPLANYHQLQRPAALEEQLFVKIIRGLSCRQYERASSLVPEAFGLSRNQVSKRFIRQSAKKLRALMERRLEAHTFVAVVLDGKSFGEAQMIIALGITATGEKIVLGFVESGTENSRVCTEFLQSLVARGLSYRQGLLTVIDGSKGLRKAITEVFGDRVAVQRCQWHKRENVVAYLPKAQQEPMRQKMQRAYEQPTYEQAKAALLNVRRELQSL
;
A
#
# COMPACT_ATOMS: atom_id res chain seq x y z
N MET A 1 13.99 -14.18 51.31
CA MET A 1 13.02 -14.61 50.26
C MET A 1 13.01 -16.13 50.17
N LYS A 2 11.87 -16.77 49.90
CA LYS A 2 11.78 -18.25 49.79
C LYS A 2 10.96 -18.66 48.57
N ARG A 3 11.36 -19.76 47.93
CA ARG A 3 10.55 -20.42 46.89
C ARG A 3 9.28 -20.96 47.54
N TRP A 4 8.13 -20.54 47.03
CA TRP A 4 6.81 -20.82 47.62
C TRP A 4 6.01 -21.84 46.81
N GLY A 5 6.27 -21.99 45.51
CA GLY A 5 5.59 -22.96 44.66
C GLY A 5 5.90 -22.80 43.18
N ARG A 6 5.03 -23.37 42.34
CA ARG A 6 5.03 -23.21 40.87
C ARG A 6 3.60 -22.94 40.40
N GLN A 7 3.45 -22.20 39.31
CA GLN A 7 2.19 -22.02 38.61
C GLN A 7 2.37 -22.27 37.12
N ARG A 8 1.30 -22.71 36.44
CA ARG A 8 1.30 -22.76 34.98
C ARG A 8 1.36 -21.34 34.44
N GLY A 9 2.27 -21.12 33.49
CA GLY A 9 2.39 -19.87 32.77
C GLY A 9 2.93 -20.10 31.37
N SER A 10 3.37 -19.04 30.73
CA SER A 10 3.83 -19.08 29.34
C SER A 10 4.72 -17.89 29.05
N VAL A 11 5.66 -18.02 28.12
CA VAL A 11 6.48 -16.90 27.61
C VAL A 11 6.38 -16.82 26.09
N TYR A 12 6.73 -15.67 25.53
CA TYR A 12 6.92 -15.54 24.09
C TYR A 12 8.35 -15.92 23.68
N LEU A 13 8.48 -16.84 22.73
CA LEU A 13 9.73 -17.13 22.01
C LEU A 13 9.45 -16.93 20.52
N GLY A 14 9.93 -15.85 19.92
CA GLY A 14 9.45 -15.50 18.59
C GLY A 14 7.93 -15.34 18.59
N ASP A 15 7.26 -15.67 17.48
CA ASP A 15 5.80 -15.57 17.31
C ASP A 15 5.00 -16.66 18.04
N GLN A 16 5.67 -17.43 18.88
CA GLN A 16 5.11 -18.57 19.59
C GLN A 16 4.98 -18.30 21.08
N LYS A 17 3.89 -18.81 21.66
CA LYS A 17 3.66 -18.80 23.09
C LYS A 17 3.99 -20.19 23.64
N VAL A 18 5.06 -20.27 24.41
CA VAL A 18 5.58 -21.53 24.94
C VAL A 18 5.15 -21.67 26.40
N PRO A 19 4.46 -22.76 26.78
CA PRO A 19 4.08 -23.00 28.16
C PRO A 19 5.31 -23.28 29.03
N LEU A 20 5.28 -22.83 30.29
CA LEU A 20 6.29 -23.17 31.29
C LEU A 20 5.68 -23.22 32.69
N GLN A 21 6.42 -23.84 33.60
CA GLN A 21 6.14 -23.76 35.03
C GLN A 21 6.89 -22.56 35.62
N VAL A 22 6.13 -21.53 36.01
CA VAL A 22 6.68 -20.30 36.56
C VAL A 22 6.88 -20.48 38.06
N PRO A 23 8.10 -20.33 38.60
CA PRO A 23 8.31 -20.40 40.04
C PRO A 23 7.65 -19.22 40.74
N ARG A 24 7.10 -19.46 41.94
CA ARG A 24 6.56 -18.42 42.82
C ARG A 24 7.55 -18.16 43.95
N VAL A 25 7.87 -16.90 44.18
CA VAL A 25 8.82 -16.47 45.22
C VAL A 25 8.08 -15.54 46.18
N ARG A 26 8.23 -15.77 47.49
CA ARG A 26 7.59 -14.95 48.52
C ARG A 26 8.63 -14.29 49.41
N ASN A 27 8.39 -13.02 49.76
CA ASN A 27 9.05 -12.37 50.88
C ASN A 27 8.32 -12.79 52.16
N LEU A 28 9.01 -13.45 53.08
CA LEU A 28 8.42 -13.95 54.33
C LEU A 28 8.23 -12.84 55.37
N GLU A 29 9.06 -11.81 55.33
CA GLU A 29 8.97 -10.66 56.25
C GLU A 29 7.78 -9.76 55.86
N ALA A 30 7.69 -9.42 54.57
CA ALA A 30 6.60 -8.60 54.03
C ALA A 30 5.32 -9.40 53.72
N GLN A 31 5.33 -10.73 53.92
CA GLN A 31 4.23 -11.65 53.58
C GLN A 31 3.69 -11.53 52.14
N GLN A 32 4.48 -11.03 51.20
CA GLN A 32 4.05 -10.71 49.83
C GLN A 32 4.76 -11.56 48.77
N GLU A 33 4.05 -11.86 47.68
CA GLU A 33 4.66 -12.48 46.50
C GLU A 33 5.51 -11.48 45.71
N ILE A 34 6.66 -11.95 45.23
CA ILE A 34 7.62 -11.13 44.49
C ILE A 34 7.43 -11.40 43.00
N PRO A 35 7.08 -10.38 42.20
CA PRO A 35 6.96 -10.53 40.77
C PRO A 35 8.33 -10.82 40.14
N LEU A 36 8.37 -11.79 39.22
CA LEU A 36 9.59 -12.15 38.51
C LEU A 36 9.79 -11.21 37.31
N ALA A 37 10.69 -10.25 37.43
CA ALA A 37 10.95 -9.25 36.38
C ALA A 37 11.24 -9.89 35.01
N ASN A 38 12.08 -10.93 34.97
CA ASN A 38 12.41 -11.65 33.73
C ASN A 38 11.20 -12.34 33.10
N TYR A 39 10.30 -12.92 33.92
CA TYR A 39 9.07 -13.53 33.41
C TYR A 39 8.14 -12.48 32.80
N HIS A 40 8.01 -11.30 33.45
CA HIS A 40 7.23 -10.19 32.94
C HIS A 40 7.81 -9.59 31.64
N GLN A 41 9.13 -9.51 31.52
CA GLN A 41 9.79 -9.06 30.29
C GLN A 41 9.48 -10.00 29.11
N LEU A 42 9.50 -11.31 29.35
CA LEU A 42 9.17 -12.34 28.36
C LEU A 42 7.66 -12.45 28.04
N GLN A 43 6.81 -11.65 28.68
CA GLN A 43 5.41 -11.47 28.25
C GLN A 43 5.27 -10.48 27.09
N ARG A 44 6.36 -9.81 26.66
CA ARG A 44 6.33 -8.81 25.60
C ARG A 44 6.97 -9.32 24.29
N PRO A 45 6.17 -9.42 23.21
CA PRO A 45 6.60 -9.60 21.82
C PRO A 45 7.60 -8.60 21.19
N ALA A 46 8.79 -8.37 21.73
CA ALA A 46 9.63 -7.24 21.30
C ALA A 46 10.01 -7.22 19.79
N ALA A 47 10.09 -8.37 19.11
CA ALA A 47 10.52 -8.48 17.70
C ALA A 47 9.45 -9.06 16.75
N LEU A 48 8.24 -9.36 17.24
CA LEU A 48 7.25 -10.20 16.52
C LEU A 48 6.40 -9.42 15.53
N GLU A 49 6.39 -8.12 15.72
CA GLU A 49 5.43 -7.22 15.13
C GLU A 49 5.75 -6.99 13.65
N GLU A 50 7.00 -6.64 13.32
CA GLU A 50 7.42 -6.40 11.94
C GLU A 50 7.46 -7.70 11.10
N GLN A 51 7.87 -8.83 11.69
CA GLN A 51 7.91 -10.11 10.97
C GLN A 51 6.50 -10.61 10.60
N LEU A 52 5.54 -10.48 11.53
CA LEU A 52 4.14 -10.77 11.27
C LEU A 52 3.58 -9.91 10.13
N PHE A 53 3.87 -8.61 10.17
CA PHE A 53 3.48 -7.66 9.14
C PHE A 53 3.99 -8.07 7.76
N VAL A 54 5.30 -8.32 7.65
CA VAL A 54 5.94 -8.71 6.37
C VAL A 54 5.38 -10.03 5.85
N LYS A 55 5.16 -11.03 6.71
CA LYS A 55 4.56 -12.32 6.30
C LYS A 55 3.16 -12.15 5.71
N ILE A 56 2.32 -11.30 6.31
CA ILE A 56 0.96 -11.03 5.80
C ILE A 56 1.01 -10.24 4.50
N ILE A 57 1.85 -9.21 4.40
CA ILE A 57 2.02 -8.43 3.17
C ILE A 57 2.53 -9.30 2.01
N ARG A 58 3.31 -10.34 2.29
CA ARG A 58 3.78 -11.33 1.30
C ARG A 58 2.74 -12.38 0.92
N GLY A 59 1.49 -12.25 1.39
CA GLY A 59 0.37 -13.10 0.97
C GLY A 59 0.03 -14.25 1.93
N LEU A 60 0.65 -14.32 3.11
CA LEU A 60 0.26 -15.30 4.10
C LEU A 60 -1.06 -14.87 4.77
N SER A 61 -2.15 -15.58 4.48
CA SER A 61 -3.44 -15.26 5.11
C SER A 61 -3.36 -15.45 6.63
N CYS A 62 -4.17 -14.69 7.39
CA CYS A 62 -4.23 -14.83 8.84
C CYS A 62 -4.59 -16.27 9.29
N ARG A 63 -5.31 -17.04 8.45
CA ARG A 63 -5.66 -18.45 8.70
C ARG A 63 -4.49 -19.40 8.46
N GLN A 64 -3.71 -19.16 7.40
CA GLN A 64 -2.50 -19.94 7.12
C GLN A 64 -1.37 -19.62 8.11
N TYR A 65 -1.37 -18.42 8.69
CA TYR A 65 -0.42 -18.04 9.74
C TYR A 65 -0.43 -19.00 10.92
N GLU A 66 -1.62 -19.28 11.45
CA GLU A 66 -1.81 -20.19 12.56
C GLU A 66 -1.20 -21.56 12.27
N ARG A 67 -1.46 -22.11 11.07
CA ARG A 67 -0.92 -23.39 10.58
C ARG A 67 0.60 -23.36 10.29
N ALA A 68 1.16 -22.22 9.91
CA ALA A 68 2.59 -22.09 9.62
C ALA A 68 3.42 -21.88 10.91
N SER A 69 2.82 -21.30 11.95
CA SER A 69 3.48 -21.04 13.24
C SER A 69 3.57 -22.28 14.15
N SER A 70 2.84 -23.36 13.85
CA SER A 70 2.78 -24.60 14.63
C SER A 70 3.94 -25.58 14.40
N LEU A 71 5.04 -25.15 13.79
CA LEU A 71 6.20 -25.99 13.48
C LEU A 71 7.06 -26.37 14.71
N VAL A 72 6.74 -25.84 15.89
CA VAL A 72 7.41 -26.20 17.16
C VAL A 72 6.42 -26.98 18.03
N PRO A 73 6.73 -28.24 18.39
CA PRO A 73 5.90 -29.04 19.31
C PRO A 73 5.70 -28.29 20.63
N GLU A 74 4.50 -28.36 21.20
CA GLU A 74 4.10 -27.73 22.49
C GLU A 74 4.00 -26.19 22.50
N ALA A 75 4.45 -25.52 21.44
CA ALA A 75 4.24 -24.09 21.24
C ALA A 75 2.88 -23.82 20.60
N PHE A 76 2.11 -22.88 21.18
CA PHE A 76 0.88 -22.41 20.55
C PHE A 76 1.18 -21.14 19.75
N GLY A 77 0.88 -21.18 18.45
CA GLY A 77 0.93 -20.04 17.56
C GLY A 77 -0.04 -18.92 17.96
N LEU A 78 0.15 -17.72 17.43
CA LEU A 78 -0.85 -16.67 17.57
C LEU A 78 -2.16 -17.09 16.89
N SER A 79 -3.26 -17.11 17.65
CA SER A 79 -4.60 -17.31 17.08
C SER A 79 -4.88 -16.31 15.96
N ARG A 80 -5.71 -16.67 14.98
CA ARG A 80 -6.21 -15.78 13.91
C ARG A 80 -6.62 -14.39 14.41
N ASN A 81 -7.35 -14.32 15.52
CA ASN A 81 -7.84 -13.05 16.08
C ASN A 81 -6.69 -12.18 16.61
N GLN A 82 -5.67 -12.77 17.24
CA GLN A 82 -4.49 -12.03 17.71
C GLN A 82 -3.64 -11.54 16.54
N VAL A 83 -3.45 -12.38 15.52
CA VAL A 83 -2.76 -12.01 14.27
C VAL A 83 -3.45 -10.82 13.61
N SER A 84 -4.78 -10.90 13.42
CA SER A 84 -5.57 -9.84 12.81
C SER A 84 -5.50 -8.53 13.61
N LYS A 85 -5.69 -8.56 14.93
CA LYS A 85 -5.60 -7.36 15.78
C LYS A 85 -4.22 -6.69 15.71
N ARG A 86 -3.14 -7.49 15.71
CA ARG A 86 -1.77 -6.98 15.61
C ARG A 86 -1.51 -6.35 14.24
N PHE A 87 -1.93 -7.02 13.17
CA PHE A 87 -1.79 -6.51 11.82
C PHE A 87 -2.54 -5.18 11.65
N ILE A 88 -3.81 -5.10 12.05
CA ILE A 88 -4.61 -3.86 11.98
C ILE A 88 -3.93 -2.71 12.71
N ARG A 89 -3.43 -2.95 13.93
CA ARG A 89 -2.75 -1.92 14.72
C ARG A 89 -1.50 -1.39 14.02
N GLN A 90 -0.69 -2.28 13.44
CA GLN A 90 0.55 -1.89 12.76
C GLN A 90 0.30 -1.27 11.39
N SER A 91 -0.61 -1.84 10.60
CA SER A 91 -0.99 -1.30 9.32
C SER A 91 -1.60 0.08 9.49
N ALA A 92 -2.43 0.31 10.52
CA ALA A 92 -2.95 1.64 10.85
C ALA A 92 -1.83 2.62 11.20
N LYS A 93 -0.81 2.21 11.98
CA LYS A 93 0.35 3.07 12.28
C LYS A 93 1.16 3.41 11.04
N LYS A 94 1.48 2.42 10.19
CA LYS A 94 2.24 2.62 8.94
C LYS A 94 1.43 3.43 7.92
N LEU A 95 0.12 3.19 7.83
CA LEU A 95 -0.80 3.96 6.99
C LEU A 95 -0.85 5.41 7.44
N ARG A 96 -1.00 5.66 8.75
CA ARG A 96 -0.95 7.00 9.31
C ARG A 96 0.36 7.70 8.95
N ALA A 97 1.50 7.04 9.16
CA ALA A 97 2.80 7.58 8.79
C ALA A 97 2.89 7.92 7.29
N LEU A 98 2.36 7.06 6.41
CA LEU A 98 2.31 7.33 4.96
C LEU A 98 1.39 8.51 4.61
N MET A 99 0.22 8.59 5.25
CA MET A 99 -0.82 9.57 4.95
C MET A 99 -0.58 10.93 5.59
N GLU A 100 0.27 11.03 6.62
CA GLU A 100 0.56 12.28 7.35
C GLU A 100 1.97 12.82 7.08
N ARG A 101 2.87 12.04 6.46
CA ARG A 101 4.25 12.49 6.23
C ARG A 101 4.32 13.75 5.36
N ARG A 102 5.33 14.54 5.67
CA ARG A 102 5.81 15.69 4.91
C ARG A 102 6.40 15.25 3.56
N LEU A 103 6.08 16.00 2.52
CA LEU A 103 6.46 15.75 1.12
C LEU A 103 7.50 16.78 0.64
N GLU A 104 7.76 17.82 1.42
CA GLU A 104 8.66 18.94 1.11
C GLU A 104 10.12 18.49 0.90
N ALA A 105 10.50 17.32 1.40
CA ALA A 105 11.83 16.74 1.19
C ALA A 105 12.10 16.34 -0.28
N HIS A 106 11.07 16.33 -1.13
CA HIS A 106 11.19 15.92 -2.53
C HIS A 106 10.57 16.96 -3.47
N THR A 107 11.26 17.25 -4.57
CA THR A 107 10.69 17.98 -5.70
C THR A 107 10.05 16.99 -6.65
N PHE A 108 8.73 17.05 -6.82
CA PHE A 108 7.98 16.18 -7.73
C PHE A 108 7.77 16.88 -9.08
N VAL A 109 8.08 16.16 -10.16
CA VAL A 109 7.85 16.64 -11.54
C VAL A 109 6.58 16.06 -12.14
N ALA A 110 6.13 14.91 -11.62
CA ALA A 110 4.88 14.29 -12.03
C ALA A 110 4.17 13.57 -10.89
N VAL A 111 2.85 13.44 -11.01
CA VAL A 111 2.01 12.56 -10.19
C VAL A 111 1.19 11.66 -11.10
N VAL A 112 1.27 10.36 -10.90
CA VAL A 112 0.40 9.37 -11.54
C VAL A 112 -0.73 9.06 -10.57
N LEU A 113 -1.97 9.25 -10.99
CA LEU A 113 -3.15 8.82 -10.25
C LEU A 113 -3.76 7.61 -10.94
N ASP A 114 -3.90 6.52 -10.20
CA ASP A 114 -4.44 5.27 -10.71
C ASP A 114 -5.56 4.74 -9.83
N GLY A 115 -6.61 4.24 -10.46
CA GLY A 115 -7.77 3.65 -9.81
C GLY A 115 -7.67 2.14 -9.82
N LYS A 116 -7.78 1.50 -8.64
CA LYS A 116 -7.72 0.04 -8.52
C LYS A 116 -8.86 -0.50 -7.68
N SER A 117 -9.56 -1.48 -8.25
CA SER A 117 -10.64 -2.20 -7.55
C SER A 117 -10.07 -3.28 -6.64
N PHE A 118 -10.61 -3.35 -5.42
CA PHE A 118 -10.31 -4.35 -4.40
C PHE A 118 -11.62 -4.88 -3.83
N GLY A 119 -12.14 -5.96 -4.43
CA GLY A 119 -13.49 -6.43 -4.13
C GLY A 119 -14.50 -5.36 -4.57
N GLU A 120 -15.36 -4.94 -3.64
CA GLU A 120 -16.34 -3.86 -3.85
C GLU A 120 -15.75 -2.46 -3.67
N ALA A 121 -14.57 -2.35 -3.05
CA ALA A 121 -13.90 -1.08 -2.82
C ALA A 121 -13.14 -0.63 -4.07
N GLN A 122 -13.06 0.68 -4.26
CA GLN A 122 -12.21 1.28 -5.27
C GLN A 122 -11.24 2.25 -4.62
N MET A 123 -9.97 2.10 -4.94
CA MET A 123 -8.87 2.86 -4.36
C MET A 123 -8.26 3.76 -5.42
N ILE A 124 -8.08 5.03 -5.11
CA ILE A 124 -7.24 5.95 -5.89
C ILE A 124 -5.88 6.04 -5.23
N ILE A 125 -4.83 5.77 -5.99
CA ILE A 125 -3.44 5.79 -5.52
C ILE A 125 -2.72 6.95 -6.21
N ALA A 126 -1.98 7.75 -5.43
CA ALA A 126 -1.09 8.77 -5.95
C ALA A 126 0.36 8.32 -5.87
N LEU A 127 1.03 8.26 -7.02
CA LEU A 127 2.45 7.95 -7.16
C LEU A 127 3.18 9.19 -7.69
N GLY A 128 4.02 9.81 -6.87
CA GLY A 128 4.87 10.92 -7.26
C GLY A 128 6.14 10.42 -7.94
N ILE A 129 6.58 11.16 -8.95
CA ILE A 129 7.87 10.98 -9.61
C ILE A 129 8.71 12.20 -9.24
N THR A 130 9.83 11.97 -8.56
CA THR A 130 10.75 13.05 -8.17
C THR A 130 11.53 13.57 -9.37
N ALA A 131 12.16 14.74 -9.22
CA ALA A 131 13.09 15.30 -10.21
C ALA A 131 14.29 14.38 -10.49
N THR A 132 14.64 13.49 -9.56
CA THR A 132 15.68 12.47 -9.71
C THR A 132 15.18 11.18 -10.36
N GLY A 133 13.87 11.08 -10.67
CA GLY A 133 13.26 9.91 -11.31
C GLY A 133 12.79 8.82 -10.34
N GLU A 134 12.84 9.06 -9.02
CA GLU A 134 12.36 8.11 -8.02
C GLU A 134 10.84 8.09 -7.96
N LYS A 135 10.27 6.89 -7.82
CA LYS A 135 8.82 6.68 -7.70
C LYS A 135 8.45 6.53 -6.24
N ILE A 136 7.59 7.41 -5.74
CA ILE A 136 7.23 7.48 -4.32
C ILE A 136 5.71 7.48 -4.18
N VAL A 137 5.15 6.53 -3.44
CA VAL A 137 3.71 6.52 -3.13
C VAL A 137 3.38 7.68 -2.20
N LEU A 138 2.59 8.65 -2.66
CA LEU A 138 2.23 9.83 -1.87
C LEU A 138 1.08 9.54 -0.91
N GLY A 139 0.23 8.60 -1.27
CA GLY A 139 -0.91 8.16 -0.46
C GLY A 139 -1.95 7.46 -1.31
N PHE A 140 -3.06 7.08 -0.68
CA PHE A 140 -4.21 6.55 -1.37
C PHE A 140 -5.49 6.84 -0.58
N VAL A 141 -6.62 6.83 -1.27
CA VAL A 141 -7.94 7.04 -0.69
C VAL A 141 -8.92 6.05 -1.29
N GLU A 142 -9.88 5.60 -0.49
CA GLU A 142 -11.03 4.85 -1.00
C GLU A 142 -12.03 5.83 -1.62
N SER A 143 -12.35 5.63 -2.89
CA SER A 143 -13.31 6.45 -3.64
C SER A 143 -13.97 5.60 -4.71
N GLY A 144 -15.29 5.65 -4.80
CA GLY A 144 -16.00 5.18 -6.01
C GLY A 144 -15.59 5.99 -7.25
N THR A 145 -15.83 5.43 -8.43
CA THR A 145 -15.43 5.91 -9.77
C THR A 145 -15.83 7.36 -10.07
N GLU A 146 -16.79 7.93 -9.34
CA GLU A 146 -17.45 9.20 -9.68
C GLU A 146 -17.32 10.30 -8.60
N ASN A 147 -16.68 10.01 -7.47
CA ASN A 147 -16.67 10.97 -6.36
C ASN A 147 -15.52 11.99 -6.47
N SER A 148 -15.74 13.01 -7.32
CA SER A 148 -14.80 14.13 -7.48
C SER A 148 -14.46 14.84 -6.16
N ARG A 149 -15.37 14.88 -5.17
CA ARG A 149 -15.12 15.49 -3.86
C ARG A 149 -14.03 14.75 -3.09
N VAL A 150 -14.13 13.42 -2.99
CA VAL A 150 -13.13 12.59 -2.29
C VAL A 150 -11.75 12.72 -2.93
N CYS A 151 -11.70 12.72 -4.27
CA CYS A 151 -10.45 12.95 -5.00
C CYS A 151 -9.88 14.34 -4.74
N THR A 152 -10.73 15.37 -4.68
CA THR A 152 -10.32 16.76 -4.40
C THR A 152 -9.74 16.88 -3.00
N GLU A 153 -10.43 16.36 -1.99
CA GLU A 153 -9.95 16.34 -0.59
C GLU A 153 -8.62 15.58 -0.47
N PHE A 154 -8.48 14.46 -1.18
CA PHE A 154 -7.24 13.69 -1.19
C PHE A 154 -6.08 14.49 -1.81
N LEU A 155 -6.27 15.12 -2.96
CA LEU A 155 -5.27 15.96 -3.61
C LEU A 155 -4.91 17.20 -2.77
N GLN A 156 -5.89 17.85 -2.14
CA GLN A 156 -5.67 18.94 -1.19
C GLN A 156 -4.82 18.48 0.00
N SER A 157 -5.03 17.26 0.50
CA SER A 157 -4.18 16.69 1.55
C SER A 157 -2.72 16.52 1.08
N LEU A 158 -2.47 16.22 -0.19
CA LEU A 158 -1.10 16.15 -0.72
C LEU A 158 -0.44 17.53 -0.68
N VAL A 159 -1.17 18.56 -1.10
CA VAL A 159 -0.71 19.96 -1.08
C VAL A 159 -0.45 20.42 0.36
N ALA A 160 -1.36 20.15 1.29
CA ALA A 160 -1.21 20.47 2.70
C ALA A 160 0.00 19.77 3.35
N ARG A 161 0.40 18.62 2.82
CA ARG A 161 1.60 17.88 3.23
C ARG A 161 2.87 18.32 2.51
N GLY A 162 2.82 19.34 1.66
CA GLY A 162 4.01 19.90 1.02
C GLY A 162 4.23 19.51 -0.44
N LEU A 163 3.26 18.89 -1.12
CA LEU A 163 3.36 18.67 -2.56
C LEU A 163 3.38 20.02 -3.29
N SER A 164 4.56 20.45 -3.72
CA SER A 164 4.72 21.67 -4.51
C SER A 164 4.36 21.41 -5.97
N TYR A 165 3.49 22.25 -6.51
CA TYR A 165 3.11 22.30 -7.94
C TYR A 165 3.34 23.69 -8.54
N ARG A 166 4.03 24.58 -7.81
CA ARG A 166 4.16 26.00 -8.18
C ARG A 166 4.95 26.23 -9.47
N GLN A 167 5.87 25.33 -9.82
CA GLN A 167 6.68 25.38 -11.03
C GLN A 167 6.06 24.60 -12.20
N GLY A 168 4.84 24.10 -12.04
CA GLY A 168 4.23 23.16 -12.96
C GLY A 168 4.26 21.74 -12.42
N LEU A 169 3.22 20.96 -12.72
CA LEU A 169 3.14 19.54 -12.40
C LEU A 169 2.52 18.76 -13.56
N LEU A 170 3.15 17.66 -13.98
CA LEU A 170 2.50 16.71 -14.88
C LEU A 170 1.62 15.76 -14.07
N THR A 171 0.32 15.71 -14.33
CA THR A 171 -0.55 14.68 -13.74
C THR A 171 -0.96 13.68 -14.80
N VAL A 172 -0.73 12.39 -14.54
CA VAL A 172 -1.08 11.28 -15.46
C VAL A 172 -2.24 10.48 -14.90
N ILE A 173 -3.33 10.36 -15.68
CA ILE A 173 -4.55 9.61 -15.30
C ILE A 173 -5.01 8.69 -16.43
N ASP A 174 -5.82 7.67 -16.12
CA ASP A 174 -6.44 6.77 -17.12
C ASP A 174 -7.43 7.47 -18.08
N GLY A 175 -7.95 8.63 -17.67
CA GLY A 175 -8.96 9.39 -18.40
C GLY A 175 -10.25 9.67 -17.62
N SER A 176 -10.30 9.31 -16.33
CA SER A 176 -11.42 9.61 -15.44
C SER A 176 -11.78 11.11 -15.44
N LYS A 177 -13.05 11.39 -15.75
CA LYS A 177 -13.59 12.76 -15.72
C LYS A 177 -13.60 13.34 -14.31
N GLY A 178 -13.91 12.51 -13.30
CA GLY A 178 -13.93 12.89 -11.89
C GLY A 178 -12.53 13.28 -11.40
N LEU A 179 -11.51 12.48 -11.72
CA LEU A 179 -10.11 12.82 -11.41
C LEU A 179 -9.66 14.06 -12.15
N ARG A 180 -9.97 14.18 -13.44
CA ARG A 180 -9.60 15.39 -14.21
C ARG A 180 -10.20 16.65 -13.58
N LYS A 181 -11.47 16.60 -13.17
CA LYS A 181 -12.11 17.73 -12.48
C LYS A 181 -11.39 18.07 -11.18
N ALA A 182 -11.15 17.08 -10.32
CA ALA A 182 -10.45 17.28 -9.05
C ALA A 182 -9.03 17.85 -9.24
N ILE A 183 -8.29 17.36 -10.22
CA ILE A 183 -6.96 17.85 -10.58
C ILE A 183 -7.00 19.34 -10.96
N THR A 184 -7.91 19.71 -11.88
CA THR A 184 -8.03 21.11 -12.32
C THR A 184 -8.48 22.01 -11.17
N GLU A 185 -9.37 21.52 -10.29
CA GLU A 185 -9.85 22.27 -9.13
C GLU A 185 -8.75 22.53 -8.10
N VAL A 186 -7.86 21.56 -7.86
CA VAL A 186 -6.79 21.70 -6.84
C VAL A 186 -5.55 22.42 -7.38
N PHE A 187 -5.14 22.13 -8.61
CA PHE A 187 -3.86 22.62 -9.14
C PHE A 187 -4.00 23.75 -10.18
N GLY A 188 -5.21 24.02 -10.66
CA GLY A 188 -5.51 25.14 -11.55
C GLY A 188 -4.80 25.04 -12.91
N ASP A 189 -4.24 26.17 -13.36
CA ASP A 189 -3.50 26.33 -14.62
C ASP A 189 -2.06 25.81 -14.55
N ARG A 190 -1.57 25.45 -13.36
CA ARG A 190 -0.20 24.96 -13.13
C ARG A 190 -0.04 23.47 -13.38
N VAL A 191 -1.08 22.78 -13.86
CA VAL A 191 -1.03 21.33 -14.11
C VAL A 191 -1.23 21.00 -15.58
N ALA A 192 -0.35 20.16 -16.11
CA ALA A 192 -0.57 19.48 -17.38
C ALA A 192 -1.23 18.13 -17.10
N VAL A 193 -2.45 17.92 -17.60
CA VAL A 193 -3.15 16.63 -17.42
C VAL A 193 -2.97 15.76 -18.66
N GLN A 194 -2.22 14.67 -18.50
CA GLN A 194 -1.93 13.69 -19.52
C GLN A 194 -2.77 12.42 -19.31
N ARG A 195 -3.30 11.87 -20.41
CA ARG A 195 -3.88 10.52 -20.37
C ARG A 195 -2.79 9.46 -20.43
N CYS A 196 -2.86 8.48 -19.55
CA CYS A 196 -1.94 7.35 -19.50
C CYS A 196 -2.00 6.57 -20.82
N GLN A 197 -0.90 6.56 -21.56
CA GLN A 197 -0.78 5.86 -22.84
C GLN A 197 -0.91 4.34 -22.67
N TRP A 198 -0.38 3.80 -21.57
CA TRP A 198 -0.50 2.38 -21.24
C TRP A 198 -1.96 1.95 -21.10
N HIS A 199 -2.73 2.62 -20.25
CA HIS A 199 -4.17 2.35 -20.10
C HIS A 199 -4.92 2.52 -21.42
N LYS A 200 -4.64 3.59 -22.18
CA LYS A 200 -5.30 3.79 -23.47
C LYS A 200 -4.99 2.67 -24.45
N ARG A 201 -3.75 2.18 -24.50
CA ARG A 201 -3.34 1.05 -25.34
C ARG A 201 -4.04 -0.23 -24.94
N GLU A 202 -4.01 -0.60 -23.65
CA GLU A 202 -4.68 -1.82 -23.19
C GLU A 202 -6.20 -1.75 -23.40
N ASN A 203 -6.82 -0.59 -23.20
CA ASN A 203 -8.23 -0.38 -23.50
C ASN A 203 -8.57 -0.62 -24.98
N VAL A 204 -7.70 -0.22 -25.91
CA VAL A 204 -7.91 -0.49 -27.35
C VAL A 204 -7.72 -1.97 -27.65
N VAL A 205 -6.62 -2.55 -27.16
CA VAL A 205 -6.23 -3.93 -27.45
C VAL A 205 -7.18 -4.96 -26.84
N ALA A 206 -7.85 -4.62 -25.73
CA ALA A 206 -8.83 -5.50 -25.08
C ALA A 206 -10.03 -5.87 -25.98
N TYR A 207 -10.35 -5.06 -27.00
CA TYR A 207 -11.40 -5.34 -27.96
C TYR A 207 -10.97 -6.33 -29.07
N LEU A 208 -9.68 -6.62 -29.18
CA LEU A 208 -9.13 -7.43 -30.27
C LEU A 208 -9.02 -8.91 -29.91
N PRO A 209 -9.13 -9.81 -30.91
CA PRO A 209 -8.78 -11.22 -30.74
C PRO A 209 -7.36 -11.38 -30.19
N LYS A 210 -7.16 -12.39 -29.30
CA LYS A 210 -5.86 -12.62 -28.62
C LYS A 210 -4.65 -12.61 -29.56
N ALA A 211 -4.79 -13.20 -30.75
CA ALA A 211 -3.72 -13.27 -31.74
C ALA A 211 -3.27 -11.90 -32.28
N GLN A 212 -4.16 -10.89 -32.28
CA GLN A 212 -3.88 -9.55 -32.79
C GLN A 212 -3.41 -8.58 -31.69
N GLN A 213 -3.53 -8.96 -30.42
CA GLN A 213 -3.26 -8.06 -29.32
C GLN A 213 -1.81 -7.60 -29.26
N GLU A 214 -0.86 -8.53 -29.33
CA GLU A 214 0.56 -8.21 -29.22
C GLU A 214 1.08 -7.40 -30.42
N PRO A 215 0.77 -7.77 -31.68
CA PRO A 215 1.09 -6.91 -32.84
C PRO A 215 0.53 -5.49 -32.70
N MET A 216 -0.71 -5.35 -32.22
CA MET A 216 -1.32 -4.04 -32.03
C MET A 216 -0.66 -3.24 -30.91
N ARG A 217 -0.28 -3.87 -29.79
CA ARG A 217 0.48 -3.20 -28.71
C ARG A 217 1.76 -2.60 -29.25
N GLN A 218 2.55 -3.37 -29.99
CA GLN A 218 3.81 -2.92 -30.56
C GLN A 218 3.60 -1.78 -31.56
N LYS A 219 2.58 -1.87 -32.40
CA LYS A 219 2.25 -0.81 -33.38
C LYS A 219 1.87 0.51 -32.69
N MET A 220 1.02 0.45 -31.67
CA MET A 220 0.66 1.63 -30.87
C MET A 220 1.87 2.20 -30.11
N GLN A 221 2.74 1.34 -29.57
CA GLN A 221 3.95 1.76 -28.88
C GLN A 221 4.89 2.54 -29.81
N ARG A 222 5.17 2.01 -31.01
CA ARG A 222 5.98 2.70 -32.04
C ARG A 222 5.38 4.03 -32.48
N ALA A 223 4.05 4.15 -32.46
CA ALA A 223 3.38 5.41 -32.76
C ALA A 223 3.60 6.45 -31.64
N TYR A 224 3.57 6.05 -30.36
CA TYR A 224 3.88 6.95 -29.25
C TYR A 224 5.35 7.35 -29.16
N GLU A 225 6.27 6.51 -29.67
CA GLU A 225 7.71 6.74 -29.68
C GLU A 225 8.19 7.64 -30.83
N GLN A 226 7.28 8.12 -31.69
CA GLN A 226 7.64 9.06 -32.74
C GLN A 226 8.19 10.37 -32.13
N PRO A 227 9.24 10.97 -32.73
CA PRO A 227 9.98 12.08 -32.14
C PRO A 227 9.19 13.39 -32.07
N THR A 228 8.09 13.51 -32.83
CA THR A 228 7.23 14.69 -32.82
C THR A 228 5.76 14.34 -32.63
N TYR A 229 5.01 15.28 -32.06
CA TYR A 229 3.56 15.14 -31.89
C TYR A 229 2.85 14.85 -33.21
N GLU A 230 3.22 15.55 -34.30
CA GLU A 230 2.55 15.38 -35.60
C GLU A 230 2.80 13.99 -36.19
N GLN A 231 4.03 13.47 -36.07
CA GLN A 231 4.35 12.11 -36.51
C GLN A 231 3.64 11.06 -35.65
N ALA A 232 3.63 11.23 -34.33
CA ALA A 232 2.91 10.34 -33.41
C ALA A 232 1.41 10.31 -33.72
N LYS A 233 0.81 11.48 -33.93
CA LYS A 233 -0.61 11.63 -34.28
C LYS A 233 -0.92 10.97 -35.63
N ALA A 234 -0.11 11.21 -36.65
CA ALA A 234 -0.29 10.57 -37.95
C ALA A 234 -0.20 9.04 -37.84
N ALA A 235 0.79 8.51 -37.11
CA ALA A 235 0.93 7.07 -36.87
C ALA A 235 -0.27 6.47 -36.12
N LEU A 236 -0.77 7.15 -35.07
CA LEU A 236 -1.97 6.72 -34.34
C LEU A 236 -3.25 6.79 -35.21
N LEU A 237 -3.36 7.76 -36.10
CA LEU A 237 -4.47 7.83 -37.06
C LEU A 237 -4.42 6.69 -38.09
N ASN A 238 -3.22 6.23 -38.48
CA ASN A 238 -3.06 5.04 -39.31
C ASN A 238 -3.52 3.78 -38.57
N VAL A 239 -3.10 3.63 -37.30
CA VAL A 239 -3.60 2.55 -36.43
C VAL A 239 -5.13 2.57 -36.35
N ARG A 240 -5.74 3.76 -36.18
CA ARG A 240 -7.20 3.89 -36.16
C ARG A 240 -7.84 3.40 -37.47
N ARG A 241 -7.28 3.77 -38.63
CA ARG A 241 -7.82 3.34 -39.94
C ARG A 241 -7.77 1.82 -40.11
N GLU A 242 -6.66 1.20 -39.70
CA GLU A 242 -6.52 -0.26 -39.71
C GLU A 242 -7.55 -0.93 -38.79
N LEU A 243 -7.71 -0.42 -37.57
CA LEU A 243 -8.74 -0.92 -36.64
C LEU A 243 -10.17 -0.77 -37.15
N GLN A 244 -10.45 0.22 -38.00
CA GLN A 244 -11.77 0.40 -38.63
C GLN A 244 -12.03 -0.58 -39.78
N SER A 245 -10.99 -1.25 -40.28
CA SER A 245 -11.08 -2.23 -41.37
C SER A 245 -11.08 -3.69 -40.91
N LEU A 246 -10.92 -3.92 -39.60
CA LEU A 246 -11.01 -5.23 -38.95
C LEU A 246 -12.45 -5.53 -38.54
#